data_AF-A0A438D9I1-F1
#
_entry.id   AF-A0A438D9I1-F1
#
_cell.length_a   1.000
_cell.length_b   1.000
_cell.length_c   1.000
_cell.angle_alpha   90.00
_cell.angle_beta   90.00
_cell.angle_gamma   90.00
#
_symmetry.space_group_name_H-M   'P 1'
#
loop_
_entity.id
_entity.type
_entity.pdbx_description
1 polymer ?
#
loop_
_entity_poly.entity_id
_entity_poly.type
_entity_poly.pdbx_seq_one_letter_code
_entity_poly.pdbx_strand_id
1 'polypeptide(L)'
;MVDELLQIIRSQRITLEEDLALWKGGKNGKFEVKEAYELLISHSTLLFPKKGIWVENVPSKLAFFAWEATWGRVLTLDRLQKRGWQLPNRCYLCGMDEENVNHLLIHCTVARVLWGIVLGLVGAQWVFPETVKEAIVSWKGSFVGKKREKIWRSIPLFIFWTVWKERNRLAFRGGGVSYTES
;
A
#
# COMPACT_ATOMS: atom_id res chain seq x y z
N MET A 1 43.48 -22.33 11.89
CA MET A 1 42.52 -23.08 11.04
C MET A 1 42.50 -24.58 11.34
N VAL A 2 43.56 -25.37 11.14
CA VAL A 2 43.56 -26.81 11.52
C VAL A 2 43.55 -26.99 13.04
N ASP A 3 44.35 -26.21 13.78
CA ASP A 3 44.43 -26.30 15.24
C ASP A 3 43.13 -25.85 15.95
N GLU A 4 42.41 -24.88 15.38
CA GLU A 4 41.09 -24.45 15.88
C GLU A 4 40.04 -25.55 15.70
N LEU A 5 40.02 -26.20 14.54
CA LEU A 5 39.15 -27.34 14.27
C LEU A 5 39.43 -28.49 15.25
N LEU A 6 40.70 -28.79 15.53
CA LEU A 6 41.08 -29.81 16.49
C LEU A 6 40.67 -29.46 17.93
N GLN A 7 40.72 -28.18 18.32
CA GLN A 7 40.21 -27.74 19.62
C GLN A 7 38.68 -27.88 19.73
N ILE A 8 37.94 -27.49 18.69
CA ILE A 8 36.48 -27.64 18.66
C ILE A 8 36.09 -29.12 18.76
N ILE A 9 36.73 -30.00 18.00
CA ILE A 9 36.47 -31.44 18.04
C ILE A 9 36.79 -32.03 19.42
N ARG A 10 37.91 -31.64 20.04
CA ARG A 10 38.29 -32.11 21.38
C ARG A 10 37.34 -31.63 22.48
N SER A 11 36.66 -30.51 22.28
CA SER A 11 35.67 -29.98 23.23
C SER A 11 34.30 -30.67 23.15
N GLN A 12 34.04 -31.43 22.09
CA GLN A 12 32.77 -32.12 21.87
C GLN A 12 32.82 -33.55 22.43
N ARG A 13 31.86 -33.90 23.31
CA ARG A 13 31.63 -35.30 23.69
C ARG A 13 30.81 -35.99 22.61
N ILE A 14 31.42 -36.93 21.90
CA ILE A 14 30.71 -37.80 20.97
C ILE A 14 29.87 -38.79 21.78
N THR A 15 28.55 -38.73 21.63
CA THR A 15 27.63 -39.72 22.19
C THR A 15 27.32 -40.77 21.11
N LEU A 16 26.86 -41.95 21.52
CA LEU A 16 26.35 -42.99 20.59
C LEU A 16 24.90 -42.73 20.18
N GLU A 17 24.37 -41.54 20.48
CA GLU A 17 23.01 -41.14 20.11
C GLU A 17 22.96 -40.81 18.61
N GLU A 18 21.79 -41.04 18.00
CA GLU A 18 21.60 -40.70 16.59
C GLU A 18 21.64 -39.18 16.38
N ASP A 19 22.24 -38.75 15.27
CA ASP A 19 22.31 -37.34 14.90
C ASP A 19 20.91 -36.73 14.72
N LEU A 20 20.73 -35.53 15.26
CA LEU A 20 19.49 -34.77 15.12
C LEU A 20 19.62 -33.68 14.05
N ALA A 21 18.71 -33.70 13.08
CA ALA A 21 18.57 -32.61 12.11
C ALA A 21 17.94 -31.39 12.80
N LEU A 22 18.75 -30.36 13.06
CA LEU A 22 18.28 -29.11 13.65
C LEU A 22 18.09 -28.02 12.60
N TRP A 23 16.90 -27.43 12.59
CA TRP A 23 16.57 -26.28 11.77
C TRP A 23 17.21 -25.00 12.35
N LYS A 24 18.17 -24.41 11.62
CA LYS A 24 18.82 -23.14 12.01
C LYS A 24 17.92 -21.92 11.89
N GLY A 25 16.81 -22.03 11.16
CA GLY A 25 15.94 -20.89 10.85
C GLY A 25 14.89 -20.57 11.92
N GLY A 26 14.95 -21.21 13.09
CA GLY A 26 13.95 -21.10 14.14
C GLY A 26 14.58 -21.01 15.52
N LYS A 27 13.79 -20.65 16.54
CA LYS A 27 14.30 -20.50 17.92
C LYS A 27 14.55 -21.83 18.65
N ASN A 28 13.95 -22.91 18.16
CA ASN A 28 13.87 -24.18 18.90
C ASN A 28 14.49 -25.37 18.15
N GLY A 29 15.24 -25.13 17.07
CA GLY A 29 15.86 -26.20 16.27
C GLY A 29 14.86 -27.08 15.50
N LYS A 30 13.56 -26.80 15.58
CA LYS A 30 12.50 -27.51 14.85
C LYS A 30 12.14 -26.77 13.57
N PHE A 31 11.87 -27.52 12.52
CA PHE A 31 11.36 -26.94 11.28
C PHE A 31 9.88 -26.55 11.44
N GLU A 32 9.58 -25.28 11.24
CA GLU A 32 8.22 -24.78 11.12
C GLU A 32 8.03 -24.08 9.78
N VAL A 33 6.98 -24.46 9.05
CA VAL A 33 6.64 -23.88 7.73
C VAL A 33 6.51 -22.36 7.82
N LYS A 34 5.94 -21.86 8.92
CA LYS A 34 5.79 -20.42 9.17
C LYS A 34 7.15 -19.71 9.24
N GLU A 35 8.07 -20.21 10.06
CA GLU A 35 9.40 -19.61 10.24
C GLU A 35 10.24 -19.71 8.94
N ALA A 36 10.15 -20.84 8.24
CA ALA A 36 10.81 -21.01 6.94
C ALA A 36 10.25 -20.03 5.89
N TYR A 37 8.93 -19.84 5.84
CA TYR A 37 8.31 -18.88 4.95
C TYR A 37 8.69 -17.44 5.33
N GLU A 38 8.67 -17.09 6.63
CA GLU A 38 9.10 -15.78 7.13
C GLU A 38 10.55 -15.47 6.74
N LEU A 39 11.47 -16.43 6.84
CA LEU A 39 12.85 -16.27 6.38
C LEU A 39 12.94 -16.04 4.87
N LEU A 40 12.19 -16.80 4.07
CA LEU A 40 12.14 -16.64 2.61
C LEU A 40 11.59 -15.28 2.19
N ILE A 41 10.58 -14.76 2.89
CA ILE A 41 9.96 -13.47 2.57
C ILE A 41 10.60 -12.27 3.30
N SER A 42 11.47 -12.49 4.29
CA SER A 42 12.08 -11.43 5.09
C SER A 42 12.90 -10.45 4.24
N HIS A 43 13.47 -10.93 3.14
CA HIS A 43 14.24 -10.11 2.20
C HIS A 43 13.36 -9.40 1.17
N SER A 44 12.08 -9.80 1.04
CA SER A 44 11.12 -9.27 0.06
C SER A 44 9.92 -8.55 0.69
N THR A 45 9.90 -8.41 2.02
CA THR A 45 8.81 -7.73 2.73
C THR A 45 8.94 -6.21 2.58
N LEU A 46 8.68 -5.73 1.36
CA LEU A 46 8.15 -4.39 1.17
C LEU A 46 6.92 -4.27 2.08
N LEU A 47 7.06 -3.59 3.23
CA LEU A 47 6.05 -3.44 4.28
C LEU A 47 4.70 -3.06 3.67
N PHE A 48 3.85 -4.06 3.43
CA PHE A 48 2.53 -3.84 2.86
C PHE A 48 1.60 -3.30 3.96
N PRO A 49 0.89 -2.17 3.75
CA PRO A 49 0.13 -1.53 4.81
C PRO A 49 -1.22 -2.21 5.08
N LYS A 50 -1.21 -3.49 5.46
CA LYS A 50 -2.42 -4.29 5.69
C LYS A 50 -3.43 -3.61 6.63
N LYS A 51 -2.94 -2.98 7.71
CA LYS A 51 -3.79 -2.30 8.71
C LYS A 51 -4.40 -0.99 8.20
N GLY A 52 -3.79 -0.35 7.20
CA GLY A 52 -4.33 0.86 6.57
C GLY A 52 -5.39 0.57 5.50
N ILE A 53 -5.41 -0.65 4.98
CA ILE A 53 -6.33 -1.07 3.91
C ILE A 53 -7.54 -1.82 4.47
N TRP A 54 -7.30 -2.76 5.40
CA TRP A 54 -8.37 -3.56 5.99
C TRP A 54 -8.87 -2.89 7.27
N VAL A 55 -9.70 -1.86 7.08
CA VAL A 55 -10.30 -1.06 8.16
C VAL A 55 -11.71 -1.57 8.46
N GLU A 56 -12.04 -1.72 9.74
CA GLU A 56 -13.39 -2.11 10.19
C GLU A 56 -14.46 -1.14 9.66
N ASN A 57 -15.65 -1.66 9.37
CA ASN A 57 -16.81 -0.88 8.90
C ASN A 57 -16.59 -0.12 7.58
N VAL A 58 -15.53 -0.43 6.83
CA VAL A 58 -15.38 -0.01 5.44
C VAL A 58 -15.87 -1.13 4.53
N PRO A 59 -16.75 -0.85 3.54
CA PRO A 59 -17.17 -1.88 2.60
C PRO A 59 -15.99 -2.53 1.88
N SER A 60 -16.02 -3.86 1.74
CA SER A 60 -14.91 -4.64 1.14
C SER A 60 -14.48 -4.14 -0.23
N LYS A 61 -15.42 -3.62 -1.04
CA LYS A 61 -15.15 -3.01 -2.35
C LYS A 61 -14.18 -1.83 -2.27
N LEU A 62 -14.29 -0.99 -1.24
CA LEU A 62 -13.40 0.17 -1.04
C LEU A 62 -12.01 -0.29 -0.58
N ALA A 63 -11.96 -1.24 0.34
CA ALA A 63 -10.70 -1.83 0.81
C ALA A 63 -9.96 -2.53 -0.33
N PHE A 64 -10.66 -3.31 -1.15
CA PHE A 64 -10.10 -3.98 -2.33
C PHE A 64 -9.59 -2.96 -3.36
N PHE A 65 -10.33 -1.88 -3.60
CA PHE A 65 -9.86 -0.80 -4.46
C PHE A 65 -8.57 -0.16 -3.93
N ALA A 66 -8.50 0.14 -2.63
CA ALA A 66 -7.29 0.69 -2.02
C ALA A 66 -6.11 -0.28 -2.07
N TRP A 67 -6.36 -1.59 -1.96
CA TRP A 67 -5.37 -2.65 -2.14
C TRP A 67 -4.80 -2.63 -3.57
N GLU A 68 -5.66 -2.65 -4.59
CA GLU A 68 -5.27 -2.52 -6.01
C GLU A 68 -4.49 -1.22 -6.26
N ALA A 69 -4.95 -0.09 -5.69
CA ALA A 69 -4.31 1.21 -5.84
C ALA A 69 -2.90 1.23 -5.21
N THR A 70 -2.71 0.56 -4.07
CA THR A 70 -1.41 0.42 -3.40
C THR A 70 -0.40 -0.36 -4.24
N TRP A 71 -0.87 -1.35 -5.00
CA TRP A 71 -0.05 -2.07 -5.99
C TRP A 71 0.07 -1.35 -7.33
N GLY A 72 -0.61 -0.20 -7.47
CA GLY A 72 -0.72 0.56 -8.70
C GLY A 72 -1.39 -0.21 -9.83
N ARG A 73 -2.30 -1.14 -9.54
CA ARG A 73 -2.93 -2.05 -10.51
C ARG A 73 -4.32 -1.60 -10.99
N VAL A 74 -4.78 -0.44 -10.51
CA VAL A 74 -6.02 0.21 -10.94
C VAL A 74 -5.93 0.60 -12.44
N LEU A 75 -7.07 0.61 -13.13
CA LEU A 75 -7.18 0.90 -14.57
C LEU A 75 -7.06 2.40 -14.92
N THR A 76 -5.95 3.01 -14.52
CA THR A 76 -5.54 4.37 -14.95
C THR A 76 -5.01 4.35 -16.39
N LEU A 77 -4.96 5.51 -17.04
CA LEU A 77 -4.53 5.60 -18.44
C LEU A 77 -3.09 5.10 -18.65
N ASP A 78 -2.16 5.39 -17.73
CA ASP A 78 -0.79 4.84 -17.80
C ASP A 78 -0.77 3.30 -17.81
N ARG A 79 -1.72 2.66 -17.11
CA ARG A 79 -1.87 1.20 -17.09
C ARG A 79 -2.51 0.64 -18.34
N LEU A 80 -3.41 1.39 -18.97
CA LEU A 80 -3.95 1.03 -20.28
C LEU A 80 -2.87 1.12 -21.37
N GLN A 81 -2.06 2.17 -21.35
CA GLN A 81 -0.92 2.33 -22.27
C GLN A 81 0.09 1.19 -22.11
N LYS A 82 0.43 0.81 -20.87
CA LYS A 82 1.28 -0.36 -20.59
C LYS A 82 0.70 -1.70 -21.08
N ARG A 83 -0.61 -1.77 -21.32
CA ARG A 83 -1.30 -2.94 -21.92
C ARG A 83 -1.43 -2.85 -23.43
N GLY A 84 -0.79 -1.87 -24.08
CA GLY A 84 -0.75 -1.72 -25.53
C GLY A 84 -1.83 -0.79 -26.12
N TRP A 85 -2.65 -0.15 -25.29
CA TRP A 85 -3.67 0.78 -25.80
C TRP A 85 -3.06 2.12 -26.21
N GLN A 86 -3.36 2.58 -27.42
CA GLN A 86 -2.86 3.85 -27.96
C GLN A 86 -3.89 4.96 -27.69
N LEU A 87 -3.72 5.68 -26.59
CA LEU A 87 -4.57 6.80 -26.18
C LEU A 87 -3.75 7.88 -25.50
N PRO A 88 -4.15 9.16 -25.61
CA PRO A 88 -3.48 10.25 -24.93
C PRO A 88 -3.66 10.13 -23.41
N ASN A 89 -2.57 10.15 -22.66
CA ASN A 89 -2.63 10.11 -21.20
C ASN A 89 -2.85 11.51 -20.63
N ARG A 90 -4.11 11.85 -20.38
CA ARG A 90 -4.49 13.10 -19.72
C ARG A 90 -5.52 12.81 -18.65
N CYS A 91 -5.26 13.25 -17.42
CA CYS A 91 -6.13 13.00 -16.27
C CYS A 91 -7.56 13.48 -16.54
N TYR A 92 -8.54 12.59 -16.41
CA TYR A 92 -9.94 12.92 -16.65
C TYR A 92 -10.52 13.94 -15.66
N LEU A 93 -9.90 14.10 -14.48
CA LEU A 93 -10.38 15.04 -13.46
C LEU A 93 -9.85 16.46 -13.68
N CYS A 94 -8.52 16.64 -13.72
CA CYS A 94 -7.93 17.98 -13.85
C CYS A 94 -7.68 18.41 -15.29
N GLY A 95 -7.54 17.45 -16.22
CA GLY A 95 -7.16 17.75 -17.59
C GLY A 95 -5.81 18.45 -17.74
N MET A 96 -4.88 18.37 -16.77
CA MET A 96 -3.60 19.09 -16.86
C MET A 96 -2.41 18.13 -16.95
N ASP A 97 -2.34 17.16 -16.05
CA ASP A 97 -1.22 16.23 -15.97
C ASP A 97 -1.59 14.83 -16.50
N GLU A 98 -0.56 14.00 -16.66
CA GLU A 98 -0.73 12.58 -16.96
C GLU A 98 -1.46 11.84 -15.83
N GLU A 99 -2.39 10.96 -16.22
CA GLU A 99 -3.09 10.11 -15.28
C GLU A 99 -2.26 8.88 -14.91
N ASN A 100 -1.87 8.84 -13.65
CA ASN A 100 -1.44 7.63 -12.95
C ASN A 100 -2.14 7.56 -11.58
N VAL A 101 -2.01 6.45 -10.87
CA VAL A 101 -2.71 6.26 -9.58
C VAL A 101 -2.34 7.29 -8.51
N ASN A 102 -1.08 7.73 -8.47
CA ASN A 102 -0.59 8.69 -7.48
C ASN A 102 -1.10 10.09 -7.80
N HIS A 103 -1.00 10.50 -9.06
CA HIS A 103 -1.62 11.74 -9.51
C HIS A 103 -3.12 11.71 -9.24
N LEU A 104 -3.83 10.70 -9.74
CA LEU A 104 -5.29 10.64 -9.66
C LEU A 104 -5.81 10.75 -8.22
N LEU A 105 -5.24 9.97 -7.28
CA LEU A 105 -5.77 9.85 -5.93
C LEU A 105 -5.22 10.90 -4.93
N ILE A 106 -4.08 11.52 -5.25
CA ILE A 106 -3.37 12.40 -4.30
C ILE A 106 -3.04 13.76 -4.91
N HIS A 107 -2.33 13.79 -6.04
CA HIS A 107 -1.73 15.05 -6.53
C HIS A 107 -2.62 15.85 -7.48
N CYS A 108 -3.66 15.23 -8.04
CA CYS A 108 -4.64 15.87 -8.89
C CYS A 108 -5.27 17.05 -8.17
N THR A 109 -5.33 18.21 -8.81
CA THR A 109 -5.89 19.44 -8.21
C THR A 109 -7.30 19.23 -7.67
N VAL A 110 -8.15 18.52 -8.42
CA VAL A 110 -9.51 18.17 -7.97
C VAL A 110 -9.49 17.26 -6.73
N ALA A 111 -8.62 16.24 -6.71
CA ALA A 111 -8.46 15.36 -5.55
C ALA A 111 -7.91 16.12 -4.33
N ARG A 112 -6.96 17.03 -4.54
CA ARG A 112 -6.38 17.88 -3.48
C ARG A 112 -7.41 18.80 -2.83
N VAL A 113 -8.35 19.36 -3.62
CA VAL A 113 -9.46 20.15 -3.07
C VAL A 113 -10.35 19.28 -2.17
N LEU A 114 -10.72 18.08 -2.62
CA LEU A 114 -11.50 17.14 -1.81
C LEU A 114 -10.77 16.76 -0.51
N TRP A 115 -9.47 16.45 -0.60
CA TRP A 115 -8.63 16.20 0.56
C TRP A 115 -8.61 17.39 1.53
N GLY A 116 -8.42 18.61 1.03
CA GLY A 116 -8.41 19.83 1.83
C GLY A 116 -9.72 20.05 2.58
N ILE A 117 -10.87 19.84 1.93
CA ILE A 117 -12.19 19.94 2.56
C ILE A 117 -12.31 18.92 3.70
N VAL A 118 -12.02 17.64 3.44
CA VAL A 118 -12.18 16.58 4.45
C VAL A 118 -11.20 16.76 5.62
N LEU A 119 -9.95 17.13 5.33
CA LEU A 119 -8.94 17.43 6.35
C LEU A 119 -9.35 18.62 7.22
N GLY A 120 -9.88 19.69 6.61
CA GLY A 120 -10.42 20.85 7.32
C GLY A 120 -11.57 20.48 8.26
N LEU A 121 -12.50 19.62 7.81
CA LEU A 121 -13.63 19.15 8.63
C LEU A 121 -13.20 18.37 9.88
N VAL A 122 -12.05 17.68 9.82
CA VAL A 122 -11.52 16.91 10.95
C VAL A 122 -10.41 17.64 11.72
N GLY A 123 -10.11 18.88 11.34
CA GLY A 123 -9.07 19.71 11.96
C GLY A 123 -7.66 19.15 11.79
N ALA A 124 -7.38 18.43 10.70
CA ALA A 124 -6.08 17.85 10.42
C ALA A 124 -5.33 18.64 9.35
N GLN A 125 -4.02 18.76 9.54
CA GLN A 125 -3.09 19.24 8.52
C GLN A 125 -2.30 18.04 8.01
N TRP A 126 -2.18 17.89 6.70
CA TRP A 126 -1.51 16.73 6.11
C TRP A 126 -0.66 17.12 4.91
N VAL A 127 0.56 16.58 4.89
CA VAL A 127 1.46 16.66 3.74
C VAL A 127 1.46 15.30 3.06
N PHE A 128 1.06 15.26 1.80
CA PHE A 128 0.99 14.00 1.08
C PHE A 128 2.37 13.57 0.58
N PRO A 129 2.73 12.28 0.76
CA PRO A 129 3.92 11.73 0.14
C PRO A 129 3.70 11.53 -1.37
N GLU A 130 4.74 11.08 -2.06
CA GLU A 130 4.69 10.90 -3.51
C GLU A 130 3.71 9.80 -3.92
N THR A 131 3.63 8.70 -3.15
CA THR A 131 2.85 7.53 -3.55
C THR A 131 1.63 7.24 -2.69
N VAL A 132 0.61 6.60 -3.30
CA VAL A 132 -0.57 6.08 -2.60
C VAL A 132 -0.20 5.08 -1.51
N LYS A 133 0.80 4.24 -1.77
CA LYS A 133 1.31 3.29 -0.79
C LYS A 133 1.87 4.02 0.44
N GLU A 134 2.73 4.99 0.24
CA GLU A 134 3.29 5.79 1.34
C GLU A 134 2.20 6.56 2.07
N ALA A 135 1.22 7.11 1.37
CA ALA A 135 0.11 7.81 1.99
C ALA A 135 -0.66 6.89 2.95
N ILE A 136 -0.98 5.66 2.54
CA ILE A 136 -1.64 4.68 3.41
C ILE A 136 -0.72 4.18 4.53
N VAL A 137 0.60 4.05 4.28
CA VAL A 137 1.58 3.68 5.30
C VAL A 137 1.73 4.77 6.37
N SER A 138 1.75 6.04 5.96
CA SER A 138 1.92 7.19 6.85
C SER A 138 0.62 7.59 7.54
N TRP A 139 -0.54 7.22 6.99
CA TRP A 139 -1.87 7.39 7.58
C TRP A 139 -2.15 6.47 8.78
N LYS A 140 -1.22 6.46 9.73
CA LYS A 140 -1.29 5.73 10.99
C LYS A 140 -1.43 6.71 12.15
N GLY A 141 -2.06 6.25 13.21
CA GLY A 141 -2.14 6.98 14.47
C GLY A 141 -3.45 7.73 14.68
N SER A 142 -3.63 8.17 15.92
CA SER A 142 -4.82 8.85 16.41
C SER A 142 -4.61 10.37 16.37
N PHE A 143 -4.38 10.92 15.18
CA PHE A 143 -4.21 12.38 14.99
C PHE A 143 -5.44 13.17 15.45
N VAL A 144 -6.60 12.51 15.45
CA VAL A 144 -7.91 13.07 15.81
C VAL A 144 -8.45 12.56 17.17
N GLY A 145 -7.60 11.92 17.98
CA GLY A 145 -8.01 11.30 19.25
C GLY A 145 -8.76 9.96 19.09
N LYS A 146 -8.76 9.13 20.16
CA LYS A 146 -9.26 7.74 20.14
C LYS A 146 -10.71 7.62 19.67
N LYS A 147 -11.56 8.59 20.04
CA LYS A 147 -12.99 8.61 19.67
C LYS A 147 -13.22 8.65 18.16
N ARG A 148 -12.34 9.31 17.41
CA ARG A 148 -12.47 9.50 15.95
C ARG A 148 -11.50 8.64 15.15
N GLU A 149 -10.70 7.79 15.81
CA GLU A 149 -9.69 6.96 15.15
C GLU A 149 -10.28 6.06 14.06
N LYS A 150 -11.44 5.45 14.32
CA LYS A 150 -12.10 4.58 13.34
C LYS A 150 -12.45 5.35 12.06
N ILE A 151 -13.08 6.52 12.21
CA ILE A 151 -13.44 7.40 11.08
C ILE A 151 -12.17 7.84 10.35
N TRP A 152 -11.15 8.29 11.08
CA TRP A 152 -9.88 8.73 10.53
C TRP A 152 -9.21 7.69 9.65
N ARG A 153 -9.18 6.43 10.09
CA ARG A 153 -8.60 5.32 9.32
C ARG A 153 -9.39 5.02 8.05
N SER A 154 -10.69 5.30 8.01
CA SER A 154 -11.53 5.07 6.84
C SER A 154 -11.43 6.17 5.79
N ILE A 155 -11.07 7.41 6.17
CA ILE A 155 -11.07 8.59 5.29
C ILE A 155 -10.36 8.35 3.94
N PRO A 156 -9.10 7.85 3.90
CA PRO A 156 -8.42 7.65 2.62
C PRO A 156 -9.17 6.72 1.68
N LEU A 157 -9.76 5.64 2.20
CA LEU A 157 -10.45 4.64 1.41
C LEU A 157 -11.73 5.21 0.79
N PHE A 158 -12.47 6.03 1.54
CA PHE A 158 -13.65 6.72 1.04
C PHE A 158 -13.31 7.79 0.00
N ILE A 159 -12.25 8.57 0.22
CA ILE A 159 -11.79 9.59 -0.74
C ILE A 159 -11.31 8.92 -2.02
N PHE A 160 -10.43 7.92 -1.92
CA PHE A 160 -9.91 7.18 -3.06
C PHE A 160 -11.04 6.61 -3.92
N TRP A 161 -12.03 6.00 -3.28
CA TRP A 161 -13.19 5.47 -3.98
C TRP A 161 -14.06 6.55 -4.62
N THR A 162 -14.23 7.69 -3.96
CA THR A 162 -15.02 8.82 -4.48
C THR A 162 -14.37 9.42 -5.72
N VAL A 163 -13.06 9.69 -5.64
CA VAL A 163 -12.24 10.16 -6.76
C VAL A 163 -12.30 9.17 -7.93
N TRP A 164 -12.16 7.87 -7.64
CA TRP A 164 -12.23 6.82 -8.67
C TRP A 164 -13.59 6.74 -9.36
N LYS A 165 -14.69 6.83 -8.60
CA LYS A 165 -16.05 6.87 -9.17
C LYS A 165 -16.22 8.07 -10.09
N GLU A 166 -15.76 9.23 -9.67
CA GLU A 166 -15.91 10.46 -10.43
C GLU A 166 -15.08 10.43 -11.72
N ARG A 167 -13.82 10.00 -11.62
CA ARG A 167 -12.97 9.76 -12.79
C ARG A 167 -13.65 8.84 -13.78
N ASN A 168 -14.18 7.69 -13.34
CA ASN A 168 -14.87 6.75 -14.24
C ASN A 168 -16.17 7.32 -14.81
N ARG A 169 -16.89 8.14 -14.05
CA ARG A 169 -18.07 8.86 -14.56
C ARG A 169 -17.70 9.73 -15.75
N LEU A 170 -16.58 10.46 -15.68
CA LEU A 170 -16.08 11.31 -16.78
C LEU A 170 -15.45 10.52 -17.92
N ALA A 171 -14.79 9.39 -17.63
CA ALA A 171 -14.18 8.56 -18.66
C ALA A 171 -15.22 7.84 -19.55
N PHE A 172 -16.36 7.44 -18.97
CA PHE A 172 -17.37 6.61 -19.64
C PHE A 172 -18.69 7.34 -19.94
N ARG A 173 -18.82 8.62 -19.57
CA ARG A 173 -19.85 9.51 -20.11
C ARG A 173 -19.12 10.56 -20.95
N GLY A 174 -19.62 10.90 -22.14
CA GLY A 174 -19.06 11.96 -22.99
C GLY A 174 -19.12 13.39 -22.40
N GLY A 175 -18.92 13.56 -21.10
CA GLY A 175 -18.88 14.85 -20.40
C GLY A 175 -17.46 15.19 -20.03
N GLY A 176 -16.74 15.85 -20.93
CA GLY A 176 -15.60 16.65 -20.52
C GLY A 176 -16.06 17.70 -19.52
N VAL A 177 -15.28 17.95 -18.48
CA VAL A 177 -15.41 19.20 -17.72
C VAL A 177 -14.96 20.30 -18.67
N SER A 178 -15.94 20.95 -19.31
CA SER A 178 -15.71 22.16 -20.06
C SER A 178 -15.38 23.27 -19.06
N TYR A 179 -14.10 23.56 -18.89
CA TYR A 179 -13.69 24.89 -18.46
C TYR A 179 -13.91 25.81 -19.66
N THR A 180 -15.13 26.32 -19.79
CA THR A 180 -15.38 27.48 -20.64
C THR A 180 -14.90 28.73 -19.95
N GLU A 181 -14.42 29.66 -20.80
CA GLU A 181 -14.09 31.07 -20.57
C GLU A 181 -12.64 31.36 -20.16
N SER A 182 -11.89 32.22 -20.85
CA SER A 182 -12.11 33.06 -22.03
C SER A 182 -10.77 33.63 -22.46
#